data_AF-A0A2W0CD39-F1
#
_entry.id   AF-A0A2W0CD39-F1
#
_cell.length_a   1.000
_cell.length_b   1.000
_cell.length_c   1.000
_cell.angle_alpha   90.00
_cell.angle_beta   90.00
_cell.angle_gamma   90.00
#
_symmetry.space_group_name_H-M   'P 1'
#
loop_
_entity.id
_entity.type
_entity.pdbx_description
1 polymer ?
#
loop_
_entity_poly.entity_id
_entity_poly.type
_entity_poly.pdbx_seq_one_letter_code
_entity_poly.pdbx_strand_id
1 'polypeptide(L)'
;MKSIPVSILLASVILGISFIIGCFFLSNQESVNEPTQVAQEEVAKDKVLVTIQETAEYLSMTEEQVMSIIHAEQRSFAAAGSFNGTMFPFIKVQDEFFISRIELLLWAQDASLYHRRYVNGQLQ
;
A
#
# COMPACT_ATOMS: atom_id res chain seq x y z
N MET A 1 -45.87 43.11 0.11
CA MET A 1 -44.58 42.51 -0.29
C MET A 1 -44.03 41.77 0.93
N LYS A 2 -43.85 40.45 0.83
CA LYS A 2 -43.52 39.57 1.99
C LYS A 2 -42.02 39.65 2.25
N SER A 3 -41.62 40.16 3.40
CA SER A 3 -40.22 40.31 3.81
C SER A 3 -39.57 38.94 3.92
N ILE A 4 -38.51 38.71 3.16
CA ILE A 4 -37.69 37.50 3.27
C ILE A 4 -37.02 37.55 4.66
N PRO A 5 -37.18 36.52 5.50
CA PRO A 5 -36.57 36.51 6.81
C PRO A 5 -35.05 36.48 6.64
N VAL A 6 -34.37 37.49 7.19
CA VAL A 6 -32.90 37.66 7.14
C VAL A 6 -32.14 36.39 7.60
N SER A 7 -32.78 35.57 8.44
CA SER A 7 -32.29 34.26 8.88
C SER A 7 -31.99 33.29 7.72
N ILE A 8 -32.81 33.29 6.66
CA ILE A 8 -32.59 32.42 5.48
C ILE A 8 -31.40 32.89 4.65
N LEU A 9 -31.18 34.21 4.55
CA LEU A 9 -29.99 34.75 3.91
C LEU A 9 -28.72 34.38 4.69
N LEU A 10 -28.78 34.46 6.02
CA LEU A 10 -27.64 34.13 6.89
C LEU A 10 -27.28 32.64 6.81
N ALA A 11 -28.28 31.74 6.80
CA ALA A 11 -28.06 30.30 6.68
C ALA A 11 -27.42 29.90 5.34
N SER A 12 -27.84 30.55 4.24
CA SER A 12 -27.27 30.31 2.90
C SER A 12 -25.79 30.70 2.83
N VAL A 13 -25.42 31.82 3.45
CA VAL A 13 -24.02 32.28 3.50
C VAL A 13 -23.14 31.31 4.29
N ILE A 14 -23.62 30.81 5.43
CA ILE A 14 -22.89 29.85 6.26
C ILE A 14 -22.66 28.54 5.49
N LEU A 15 -23.69 28.00 4.83
CA LEU A 15 -23.59 26.80 4.01
C LEU A 15 -22.60 26.97 2.85
N GLY A 16 -22.61 28.12 2.18
CA GLY A 16 -21.68 28.41 1.09
C GLY A 16 -20.22 28.43 1.53
N ILE A 17 -19.93 29.06 2.68
CA ILE A 17 -18.57 29.13 3.22
C ILE A 17 -18.07 27.74 3.65
N SER A 18 -18.91 26.94 4.31
CA SER A 18 -18.56 25.57 4.70
C SER A 18 -18.26 24.68 3.49
N PHE A 19 -19.02 24.84 2.40
CA PHE A 19 -18.81 24.06 1.18
C PHE A 19 -17.49 24.43 0.50
N ILE A 20 -17.17 25.72 0.38
CA ILE A 20 -15.89 26.19 -0.21
C ILE A 20 -14.70 25.70 0.62
N ILE A 21 -14.75 25.79 1.95
CA ILE A 21 -13.68 25.32 2.83
C ILE A 21 -13.53 23.79 2.73
N GLY A 22 -14.64 23.06 2.69
CA GLY A 22 -14.63 21.59 2.53
C GLY A 22 -14.00 21.16 1.20
N CYS A 23 -14.38 21.80 0.09
CA CYS A 23 -13.77 21.55 -1.22
C CYS A 23 -12.30 21.97 -1.27
N PHE A 24 -11.91 23.06 -0.60
CA PHE A 24 -10.52 23.50 -0.55
C PHE A 24 -9.63 22.52 0.24
N PHE A 25 -10.12 21.99 1.36
CA PHE A 25 -9.41 20.95 2.12
C PHE A 25 -9.29 19.65 1.31
N LEU A 26 -10.30 19.31 0.51
CA LEU A 26 -10.29 18.13 -0.34
C LEU A 26 -9.36 18.29 -1.56
N SER A 27 -9.35 19.46 -2.21
CA SER A 27 -8.42 19.76 -3.31
C SER A 27 -6.96 19.87 -2.88
N ASN A 28 -6.69 20.27 -1.63
CA ASN A 28 -5.31 20.33 -1.12
C ASN A 28 -4.75 18.96 -0.73
N GLN A 29 -5.55 17.88 -0.85
CA GLN A 29 -5.11 16.48 -0.77
C GLN A 29 -4.90 15.84 -2.15
N GLU A 30 -5.05 16.59 -3.25
CA GLU A 30 -4.88 16.11 -4.61
C GLU A 30 -3.39 16.12 -5.05
N SER A 31 -2.53 15.53 -4.23
CA SER A 31 -1.18 15.11 -4.65
C SER A 31 -0.78 13.76 -4.05
N VAL A 32 -1.75 12.88 -3.80
CA VAL A 32 -1.53 11.44 -3.67
C VAL A 32 -2.71 10.78 -4.35
N ASN A 33 -2.45 10.07 -5.45
CA ASN A 33 -3.43 9.23 -6.12
C ASN A 33 -3.85 8.11 -5.16
N GLU A 34 -4.91 8.30 -4.39
CA GLU A 34 -5.66 7.22 -3.76
C GLU A 34 -7.07 7.17 -4.37
N PRO A 35 -7.47 6.05 -5.00
CA PRO A 35 -8.87 5.82 -5.28
C PRO A 35 -9.57 5.53 -3.94
N THR A 36 -10.60 6.34 -3.69
CA THR A 36 -11.65 6.21 -2.68
C THR A 36 -11.81 4.79 -2.12
N GLN A 37 -11.33 4.58 -0.89
CA GLN A 37 -11.64 3.42 -0.06
C GLN A 37 -13.07 3.52 0.46
N VAL A 38 -14.05 3.17 -0.37
CA VAL A 38 -15.37 2.75 0.10
C VAL A 38 -15.75 1.52 -0.74
N ALA A 39 -15.76 0.36 -0.09
CA ALA A 39 -16.05 -0.98 -0.64
C ALA A 39 -14.89 -1.69 -1.39
N GLN A 40 -13.86 -2.14 -0.67
CA GLN A 40 -12.88 -3.12 -1.19
C GLN A 40 -12.63 -4.33 -0.26
N GLU A 41 -13.39 -4.52 0.81
CA GLU A 41 -13.18 -5.67 1.71
C GLU A 41 -13.53 -7.04 1.09
N GLU A 42 -14.29 -7.11 -0.02
CA GLU A 42 -14.65 -8.39 -0.65
C GLU A 42 -13.84 -8.77 -1.91
N VAL A 43 -13.15 -7.83 -2.57
CA VAL A 43 -12.45 -8.12 -3.85
C VAL A 43 -11.00 -8.60 -3.63
N ALA A 44 -10.43 -8.42 -2.44
CA ALA A 44 -9.04 -8.79 -2.16
C ALA A 44 -8.78 -10.32 -2.11
N LYS A 45 -9.84 -11.14 -2.02
CA LYS A 45 -9.70 -12.60 -1.84
C LYS A 45 -9.31 -13.38 -3.09
N ASP A 46 -9.47 -12.83 -4.30
CA ASP A 46 -9.22 -13.56 -5.56
C ASP A 46 -8.10 -12.93 -6.43
N LYS A 47 -7.32 -12.01 -5.85
CA LYS A 47 -6.17 -11.43 -6.55
C LYS A 47 -5.01 -12.42 -6.58
N VAL A 48 -4.60 -12.82 -7.78
CA VAL A 48 -3.41 -13.66 -8.03
C VAL A 48 -2.12 -12.90 -7.67
N LEU A 49 -2.07 -11.61 -8.01
CA LEU A 49 -0.99 -10.70 -7.71
C LEU A 49 -1.45 -9.61 -6.76
N VAL A 50 -0.63 -9.31 -5.77
CA VAL A 50 -0.89 -8.30 -4.73
C VAL A 50 0.20 -7.24 -4.72
N THR A 51 -0.12 -6.03 -4.26
CA THR A 51 0.84 -4.93 -4.16
C THR A 51 1.76 -5.10 -2.94
N ILE A 52 2.77 -4.23 -2.80
CA ILE A 52 3.64 -4.20 -1.60
C ILE A 52 2.83 -3.91 -0.34
N GLN A 53 1.87 -2.98 -0.41
CA GLN A 53 1.01 -2.64 0.72
C GLN A 53 0.18 -3.86 1.16
N GLU A 54 -0.51 -4.51 0.22
CA GLU A 54 -1.30 -5.73 0.50
C GLU A 54 -0.42 -6.88 1.01
N THR A 55 0.84 -6.95 0.54
CA THR A 55 1.82 -7.93 1.00
C THR A 55 2.29 -7.66 2.43
N ALA A 56 2.54 -6.40 2.76
CA ALA A 56 2.92 -5.96 4.10
C ALA A 56 1.82 -6.28 5.10
N GLU A 57 0.56 -5.97 4.76
CA GLU A 57 -0.61 -6.35 5.54
C GLU A 57 -0.73 -7.87 5.69
N TYR A 58 -0.58 -8.62 4.59
CA TYR A 58 -0.69 -10.08 4.61
C TYR A 58 0.38 -10.75 5.49
N LEU A 59 1.61 -10.24 5.46
CA LEU A 59 2.72 -10.76 6.26
C LEU A 59 2.77 -10.18 7.68
N SER A 60 1.88 -9.23 8.02
CA SER A 60 1.94 -8.46 9.26
C SER A 60 3.30 -7.76 9.47
N MET A 61 3.82 -7.16 8.40
CA MET A 61 5.08 -6.42 8.34
C MET A 61 4.82 -4.99 7.85
N THR A 62 5.80 -4.10 8.00
CA THR A 62 5.76 -2.78 7.34
C THR A 62 6.20 -2.90 5.88
N GLU A 63 5.76 -1.98 5.02
CA GLU A 63 6.22 -1.92 3.63
C GLU A 63 7.74 -1.78 3.54
N GLU A 64 8.34 -1.00 4.45
CA GLU A 64 9.80 -0.86 4.56
C GLU A 64 10.49 -2.20 4.85
N GLN A 65 9.90 -3.04 5.71
CA GLN A 65 10.43 -4.37 5.99
C GLN A 65 10.34 -5.29 4.77
N VAL A 66 9.21 -5.27 4.05
CA VAL A 66 9.04 -6.03 2.80
C VAL A 66 10.06 -5.59 1.75
N MET A 67 10.23 -4.29 1.57
CA MET A 67 11.23 -3.74 0.64
C MET A 67 12.66 -4.08 1.06
N SER A 68 12.95 -4.03 2.36
CA SER A 68 14.24 -4.43 2.92
C SER A 68 14.57 -5.90 2.59
N ILE A 69 13.58 -6.79 2.69
CA ILE A 69 13.72 -8.21 2.31
C ILE A 69 14.06 -8.34 0.83
N ILE A 70 13.27 -7.70 -0.05
CA ILE A 70 13.50 -7.74 -1.51
C ILE A 70 14.92 -7.30 -1.84
N HIS A 71 15.35 -6.16 -1.28
CA HIS A 71 16.69 -5.64 -1.54
C HIS A 71 17.81 -6.51 -0.95
N ALA A 72 17.60 -7.08 0.24
CA ALA A 72 18.58 -7.96 0.88
C ALA A 72 18.83 -9.23 0.06
N GLU A 73 17.77 -9.86 -0.41
CA GLU A 73 17.87 -11.08 -1.21
C GLU A 73 18.45 -10.81 -2.59
N GLN A 74 18.04 -9.71 -3.26
CA GLN A 74 18.63 -9.29 -4.54
C GLN A 74 20.14 -9.04 -4.43
N ARG A 75 20.58 -8.34 -3.38
CA ARG A 75 22.01 -8.11 -3.14
C ARG A 75 22.76 -9.41 -2.88
N SER A 76 22.18 -10.29 -2.07
CA SER A 76 22.76 -11.61 -1.79
C SER A 76 22.94 -12.43 -3.08
N PHE A 77 21.90 -12.49 -3.90
CA PHE A 77 21.94 -13.17 -5.19
C PHE A 77 22.97 -12.54 -6.14
N ALA A 78 23.02 -11.22 -6.23
CA ALA A 78 23.99 -10.51 -7.08
C ALA A 78 25.45 -10.75 -6.63
N ALA A 79 25.69 -10.89 -5.32
CA ALA A 79 27.02 -11.13 -4.76
C ALA A 79 27.48 -12.59 -4.89
N ALA A 80 26.57 -13.55 -4.67
CA ALA A 80 26.91 -14.98 -4.66
C ALA A 80 26.67 -15.69 -6.00
N GLY A 81 25.91 -15.09 -6.92
CA GLY A 81 25.48 -15.71 -8.18
C GLY A 81 24.49 -16.87 -8.01
N SER A 82 24.08 -17.15 -6.77
CA SER A 82 23.14 -18.20 -6.41
C SER A 82 22.40 -17.79 -5.13
N PHE A 83 21.23 -18.38 -4.89
CA PHE A 83 20.44 -18.15 -3.70
C PHE A 83 20.02 -19.50 -3.12
N ASN A 84 20.11 -19.64 -1.79
CA ASN A 84 19.71 -20.86 -1.10
C ASN A 84 18.24 -20.77 -0.72
N GLY A 85 17.41 -21.63 -1.31
CA GLY A 85 15.96 -21.63 -1.14
C GLY A 85 15.22 -20.75 -2.15
N THR A 86 13.97 -20.43 -1.85
CA THR A 86 13.10 -19.63 -2.73
C THR A 86 13.25 -18.14 -2.45
N MET A 87 13.55 -17.32 -3.45
CA MET A 87 13.60 -15.86 -3.29
C MET A 87 12.20 -15.25 -3.14
N PHE A 88 12.14 -14.03 -2.62
CA PHE A 88 10.94 -13.26 -2.42
C PHE A 88 10.23 -13.10 -3.78
N PRO A 89 8.98 -13.58 -3.91
CA PRO A 89 8.37 -13.79 -5.21
C PRO A 89 7.70 -12.50 -5.69
N PHE A 90 8.48 -11.63 -6.32
CA PHE A 90 7.96 -10.42 -6.94
C PHE A 90 8.21 -10.42 -8.45
N ILE A 91 7.32 -9.73 -9.17
CA ILE A 91 7.58 -9.21 -10.51
C ILE A 91 7.57 -7.70 -10.42
N LYS A 92 8.39 -7.05 -11.26
CA LYS A 92 8.45 -5.60 -11.36
C LYS A 92 7.90 -5.17 -12.72
N VAL A 93 6.86 -4.36 -12.74
CA VAL A 93 6.29 -3.76 -13.95
C VAL A 93 6.46 -2.26 -13.83
N GLN A 94 7.31 -1.67 -14.70
CA GLN A 94 7.75 -0.28 -14.56
C GLN A 94 8.39 -0.06 -13.18
N ASP A 95 7.78 0.78 -12.33
CA ASP A 95 8.26 1.07 -10.97
C ASP A 95 7.42 0.40 -9.87
N GLU A 96 6.45 -0.43 -10.25
CA GLU A 96 5.55 -1.10 -9.31
C GLU A 96 5.95 -2.57 -9.10
N PHE A 97 5.82 -3.01 -7.85
CA PHE A 97 6.07 -4.39 -7.44
C PHE A 97 4.75 -5.13 -7.27
N PHE A 98 4.66 -6.31 -7.90
CA PHE A 98 3.54 -7.22 -7.78
C PHE A 98 4.03 -8.56 -7.25
N ILE A 99 3.34 -9.09 -6.25
CA ILE A 99 3.75 -10.28 -5.50
C ILE A 99 2.73 -11.37 -5.72
N SER A 100 3.18 -12.58 -6.07
CA SER A 100 2.28 -13.73 -6.22
C SER A 100 1.87 -14.25 -4.85
N ARG A 101 0.57 -14.24 -4.55
CA ARG A 101 0.06 -14.71 -3.25
C ARG A 101 0.38 -16.18 -2.99
N ILE A 102 0.35 -17.01 -4.04
CA ILE A 102 0.62 -18.45 -3.96
C ILE A 102 2.08 -18.69 -3.59
N GLU A 103 3.00 -18.04 -4.31
CA GLU A 103 4.44 -18.15 -4.06
C GLU A 103 4.84 -17.51 -2.73
N LEU A 104 4.13 -16.46 -2.29
CA LEU A 104 4.43 -15.76 -1.04
C LEU A 104 4.30 -16.68 0.19
N LEU A 105 3.32 -17.58 0.21
CA LEU A 105 3.21 -18.60 1.26
C LEU A 105 4.39 -19.58 1.23
N LEU A 106 4.78 -20.04 0.04
CA LEU A 106 5.91 -20.95 -0.13
C LEU A 106 7.21 -20.30 0.33
N TRP A 107 7.42 -19.04 -0.06
CA TRP A 107 8.54 -18.23 0.40
C TRP A 107 8.52 -18.07 1.93
N ALA A 108 7.37 -17.76 2.54
CA ALA A 108 7.29 -17.57 3.99
C ALA A 108 7.64 -18.85 4.75
N GLN A 109 7.18 -20.00 4.25
CA GLN A 109 7.54 -21.32 4.78
C GLN A 109 9.05 -21.56 4.66
N ASP A 110 9.63 -21.33 3.48
CA ASP A 110 11.04 -21.57 3.21
C ASP A 110 11.95 -20.63 4.02
N ALA A 111 11.60 -19.34 4.07
CA ALA A 111 12.29 -18.34 4.87
C ALA A 111 12.28 -18.68 6.37
N SER A 112 11.17 -19.23 6.86
CA SER A 112 11.05 -19.71 8.24
C SER A 112 11.89 -20.96 8.48
N LEU A 113 11.88 -21.92 7.56
CA LEU A 113 12.64 -23.17 7.65
C LEU A 113 14.16 -22.90 7.69
N TYR A 114 14.64 -21.98 6.86
CA TYR A 114 16.04 -21.58 6.82
C TYR A 114 16.40 -20.49 7.82
N HIS A 115 15.46 -20.05 8.67
CA HIS A 115 15.68 -19.03 9.70
C HIS A 115 16.34 -17.76 9.13
N ARG A 116 15.90 -17.32 7.95
CA ARG A 116 16.52 -16.20 7.24
C ARG A 116 16.47 -14.94 8.08
N ARG A 117 17.62 -14.27 8.22
CA ARG A 117 17.71 -13.02 8.96
C ARG A 117 17.97 -11.85 8.03
N TYR A 118 17.14 -10.82 8.15
CA TYR A 118 17.29 -9.58 7.42
C TYR A 118 17.70 -8.48 8.40
N VAL A 119 18.92 -8.00 8.28
CA VAL A 119 19.47 -6.96 9.16
C VAL A 119 20.02 -5.85 8.29
N ASN A 120 19.50 -4.63 8.44
CA ASN A 120 19.93 -3.44 7.70
C ASN A 120 19.97 -3.65 6.17
N GLY A 121 18.98 -4.37 5.62
CA GLY A 121 18.92 -4.68 4.18
C GLY A 121 19.98 -5.69 3.71
N GLN A 122 20.53 -6.50 4.61
CA GLN A 122 21.43 -7.60 4.30
C GLN A 122 20.84 -8.93 4.79
N LEU A 123 21.01 -9.97 3.98
CA LEU A 123 20.70 -11.34 4.36
C LEU A 123 21.90 -11.92 5.13
N GLN A 124 21.65 -12.52 6.30
CA GLN A 124 22.66 -13.09 7.20
C GLN A 124 22.29 -14.47 7.73
#